data_AF-A0A447JA29-F1
#
_entry.id   AF-A0A447JA29-F1
#
_cell.length_a   1.000
_cell.length_b   1.000
_cell.length_c   1.000
_cell.angle_alpha   90.00
_cell.angle_beta   90.00
_cell.angle_gamma   90.00
#
_symmetry.space_group_name_H-M   'P 1'
#
loop_
_entity.id
_entity.type
_entity.pdbx_description
1 polymer ?
#
loop_
_entity_poly.entity_id
_entity_poly.type
_entity_poly.pdbx_seq_one_letter_code
_entity_poly.pdbx_strand_id
1 'polypeptide(L)'
;MVADIAFRCVKLNPHLRDEAALKTQGIVLIDEVDMFLHPAWQQQIIQSLRSAFPLIQFIVTTHSPQVISTVKRESVRLLEQDEKGNGLTSIPPGRPTASQVMMYCTA
;
A
#
# COMPACT_ATOMS: atom_id res chain seq x y z
N MET A 1 -0.18 -3.09 -12.87
CA MET A 1 -0.57 -3.23 -11.45
C MET A 1 -2.08 -3.12 -11.24
N VAL A 2 -2.71 -1.93 -11.35
CA VAL A 2 -4.13 -1.72 -10.97
C VAL A 2 -5.11 -2.66 -11.70
N ALA A 3 -4.95 -2.85 -13.01
CA ALA A 3 -5.78 -3.75 -13.79
C ALA A 3 -5.66 -5.22 -13.33
N ASP A 4 -4.49 -5.66 -12.86
CA ASP A 4 -4.29 -7.01 -12.33
C ASP A 4 -5.04 -7.21 -11.02
N ILE A 5 -5.00 -6.21 -10.12
CA ILE A 5 -5.75 -6.22 -8.86
C ILE A 5 -7.26 -6.32 -9.16
N ALA A 6 -7.77 -5.47 -10.06
CA ALA A 6 -9.17 -5.47 -10.45
C ALA A 6 -9.58 -6.82 -11.08
N PHE A 7 -8.76 -7.36 -11.98
CA PHE A 7 -8.99 -8.67 -12.59
C PHE A 7 -9.07 -9.79 -11.56
N ARG A 8 -8.16 -9.80 -10.57
CA ARG A 8 -8.20 -10.78 -9.47
C ARG A 8 -9.44 -10.61 -8.59
N CYS A 9 -9.85 -9.38 -8.30
CA CYS A 9 -11.08 -9.12 -7.55
C CYS A 9 -12.29 -9.77 -8.23
N VAL A 10 -12.44 -9.56 -9.55
CA VAL A 10 -13.55 -10.13 -10.34
C VAL A 10 -13.44 -11.65 -10.43
N LYS A 11 -12.25 -12.17 -10.77
CA LYS A 11 -12.03 -13.60 -11.00
C LYS A 11 -12.23 -14.44 -9.73
N LEU A 12 -11.80 -13.93 -8.58
CA LEU A 12 -11.90 -14.64 -7.30
C LEU A 12 -13.27 -14.44 -6.63
N ASN A 13 -13.99 -13.37 -6.97
CA ASN A 13 -15.29 -13.05 -6.38
C ASN A 13 -16.38 -12.90 -7.47
N PRO A 14 -16.69 -13.96 -8.24
CA PRO A 14 -17.65 -13.88 -9.34
C PRO A 14 -19.06 -13.48 -8.88
N HIS A 15 -19.39 -13.69 -7.61
CA HIS A 15 -20.65 -13.28 -7.00
C HIS A 15 -20.80 -11.75 -6.85
N LEU A 16 -19.68 -11.01 -6.84
CA LEU A 16 -19.67 -9.54 -6.73
C LEU A 16 -19.82 -8.83 -8.08
N ARG A 17 -19.60 -9.54 -9.21
CA ARG A 17 -19.73 -9.01 -10.58
C ARG A 17 -19.01 -7.65 -10.73
N ASP A 18 -19.73 -6.63 -11.20
CA ASP A 18 -19.20 -5.29 -11.48
C ASP A 18 -18.80 -4.53 -10.20
N GLU A 19 -19.26 -4.98 -9.03
CA GLU A 19 -18.93 -4.38 -7.73
C GLU A 19 -17.67 -4.99 -7.10
N ALA A 20 -17.02 -5.95 -7.77
CA ALA A 20 -15.90 -6.69 -7.19
C ALA A 20 -14.77 -5.77 -6.70
N ALA A 21 -14.43 -4.71 -7.43
CA ALA A 21 -13.40 -3.76 -6.97
C ALA A 21 -13.77 -3.05 -5.66
N LEU A 22 -15.05 -2.75 -5.46
CA LEU A 22 -15.53 -2.00 -4.29
C LEU A 22 -15.79 -2.91 -3.08
N LYS A 23 -16.22 -4.15 -3.31
CA LYS A 23 -16.68 -5.07 -2.26
C LYS A 23 -15.70 -6.17 -1.89
N THR A 24 -14.62 -6.36 -2.65
CA THR A 24 -13.60 -7.37 -2.32
C THR A 24 -12.83 -6.94 -1.07
N GLN A 25 -12.88 -7.78 -0.03
CA GLN A 25 -12.02 -7.66 1.14
C GLN A 25 -10.72 -8.44 0.91
N GLY A 26 -9.60 -7.87 1.32
CA GLY A 26 -8.32 -8.56 1.19
C GLY A 26 -7.14 -7.70 1.59
N ILE A 27 -5.94 -8.30 1.53
CA ILE A 27 -4.67 -7.62 1.74
C ILE A 27 -3.89 -7.72 0.43
N VAL A 28 -3.37 -6.58 -0.04
CA VAL A 28 -2.52 -6.50 -1.22
C VAL A 28 -1.15 -5.97 -0.80
N LEU A 29 -0.11 -6.75 -1.08
CA LEU A 29 1.28 -6.36 -0.92
C LEU A 29 1.76 -5.76 -2.25
N ILE A 30 2.35 -4.57 -2.21
CA ILE A 30 2.94 -3.91 -3.39
C ILE A 30 4.38 -3.56 -3.04
N ASP A 31 5.31 -4.13 -3.79
CA ASP A 31 6.71 -3.72 -3.70
C ASP A 31 6.94 -2.51 -4.62
N GLU A 32 7.75 -1.55 -4.18
CA GLU A 32 8.15 -0.34 -4.90
C GLU A 32 6.97 0.33 -5.64
N VAL A 33 5.96 0.78 -4.89
CA VAL A 33 4.71 1.34 -5.48
C VAL A 33 4.96 2.57 -6.37
N ASP A 34 6.12 3.22 -6.22
CA ASP A 34 6.56 4.38 -6.98
C ASP A 34 7.34 4.06 -8.27
N MET A 35 7.68 2.80 -8.52
CA MET A 35 8.49 2.39 -9.67
C MET A 35 7.87 2.83 -11.00
N PHE A 36 8.64 3.55 -11.81
CA PHE A 36 8.23 4.09 -13.12
C PHE A 36 7.02 5.05 -13.11
N LEU A 37 6.59 5.55 -11.95
CA LEU A 37 5.55 6.56 -11.87
C LEU A 37 6.12 7.97 -12.07
N HIS A 38 5.40 8.79 -12.84
CA HIS A 38 5.67 10.22 -12.89
C HIS A 38 5.52 10.84 -11.48
N PRO A 39 6.37 11.81 -11.07
CA PRO A 39 6.31 12.43 -9.73
C PRO A 39 4.91 12.89 -9.29
N ALA A 40 4.15 13.50 -10.20
CA ALA A 40 2.77 13.90 -9.94
C ALA A 40 1.85 12.73 -9.54
N TRP A 41 2.08 11.53 -10.08
CA TRP A 41 1.29 10.34 -9.77
C TRP A 41 1.75 9.67 -8.48
N GLN A 42 3.03 9.77 -8.12
CA GLN A 42 3.54 9.31 -6.82
C GLN A 42 2.78 10.00 -5.66
N GLN A 43 2.44 11.27 -5.82
CA GLN A 43 1.64 12.01 -4.82
C GLN A 43 0.17 11.60 -4.74
N GLN A 44 -0.34 10.82 -5.69
CA GLN A 44 -1.77 10.49 -5.80
C GLN A 44 -2.04 8.99 -5.69
N ILE A 45 -1.06 8.13 -5.95
CA ILE A 45 -1.23 6.69 -6.12
C ILE A 45 -1.91 6.02 -4.92
N ILE A 46 -1.51 6.37 -3.69
CA ILE A 46 -2.08 5.77 -2.48
C ILE A 46 -3.56 6.14 -2.31
N GLN A 47 -3.93 7.41 -2.52
CA GLN A 47 -5.33 7.82 -2.42
C GLN A 47 -6.18 7.22 -3.53
N SER A 48 -5.64 7.11 -4.74
CA SER A 48 -6.29 6.45 -5.87
C SER A 48 -6.54 4.97 -5.59
N LEU A 49 -5.57 4.24 -5.03
CA LEU A 49 -5.74 2.83 -4.65
C LEU A 49 -6.80 2.64 -3.56
N ARG A 50 -6.79 3.49 -2.52
CA ARG A 50 -7.80 3.45 -1.46
C ARG A 50 -9.21 3.74 -1.96
N SER A 51 -9.33 4.67 -2.91
CA SER A 51 -10.62 5.04 -3.49
C SER A 51 -11.15 3.97 -4.43
N ALA A 52 -10.27 3.34 -5.21
CA ALA A 52 -10.64 2.25 -6.12
C ALA A 52 -10.99 0.94 -5.40
N PHE A 53 -10.32 0.66 -4.28
CA PHE A 53 -10.48 -0.58 -3.52
C PHE A 53 -10.69 -0.29 -2.01
N PRO A 54 -11.86 0.24 -1.62
CA PRO A 54 -12.11 0.74 -0.26
C PRO A 54 -12.09 -0.34 0.82
N LEU A 55 -12.25 -1.62 0.47
CA LEU A 55 -12.24 -2.74 1.42
C LEU A 55 -10.93 -3.55 1.38
N ILE A 56 -9.97 -3.14 0.56
CA ILE A 56 -8.64 -3.76 0.51
C ILE A 56 -7.68 -2.98 1.42
N GLN A 57 -6.92 -3.71 2.22
CA GLN A 57 -5.76 -3.18 2.93
C GLN A 57 -4.52 -3.28 2.04
N PHE A 58 -3.83 -2.17 1.84
CA PHE A 58 -2.58 -2.12 1.10
C PHE A 58 -1.40 -2.14 2.05
N ILE A 59 -0.43 -3.00 1.79
CA ILE A 59 0.88 -2.95 2.40
C ILE A 59 1.86 -2.65 1.30
N VAL A 60 2.49 -1.49 1.35
CA VAL A 60 3.30 -0.97 0.24
C VAL A 60 4.72 -0.71 0.71
N THR A 61 5.72 -0.97 -0.13
CA THR A 61 7.08 -0.46 0.05
C THR A 61 7.30 0.72 -0.90
N THR A 62 8.13 1.67 -0.50
CA THR A 62 8.51 2.80 -1.35
C THR A 62 9.86 3.38 -0.94
N HIS A 63 10.60 3.85 -1.95
CA HIS A 63 11.80 4.66 -1.74
C HIS A 63 11.52 6.16 -1.96
N SER A 64 10.36 6.53 -2.50
CA SER A 64 10.05 7.91 -2.87
C SER A 64 9.54 8.71 -1.66
N PRO A 65 10.22 9.81 -1.28
CA PRO A 65 9.74 10.72 -0.24
C PRO A 65 8.38 11.34 -0.60
N GLN A 66 8.09 11.47 -1.90
CA GLN A 66 6.83 12.04 -2.38
C GLN A 66 5.65 11.16 -1.99
N VAL A 67 5.79 9.83 -2.09
CA VAL A 67 4.73 8.90 -1.68
C VAL A 67 4.58 8.91 -0.16
N ILE A 68 5.68 8.87 0.59
CA ILE A 68 5.69 8.88 2.07
C ILE A 68 4.95 10.11 2.62
N SER A 69 5.09 11.28 1.97
CA SER A 69 4.41 12.51 2.39
C SER A 69 2.88 12.47 2.29
N THR A 70 2.32 11.52 1.55
CA THR A 70 0.86 11.41 1.30
C THR A 70 0.13 10.53 2.31
N VAL A 71 0.88 9.80 3.13
CA VAL A 71 0.34 8.90 4.16
C VAL A 71 0.56 9.48 5.54
N LYS A 72 -0.30 9.09 6.48
CA LYS A 72 -0.15 9.53 7.86
C LYS A 72 1.07 8.86 8.50
N ARG A 73 1.75 9.58 9.38
CA ARG A 73 3.00 9.13 10.01
C ARG A 73 2.83 7.81 10.77
N GLU A 74 1.69 7.59 11.41
CA GLU A 74 1.33 6.37 12.13
C GLU A 74 1.24 5.12 11.23
N SER A 75 1.05 5.31 9.92
CA SER A 75 0.97 4.24 8.93
C SER A 75 2.32 3.90 8.30
N VAL A 76 3.36 4.69 8.56
CA VAL A 76 4.71 4.48 8.04
C VAL A 76 5.51 3.60 9.00
N ARG A 77 6.34 2.71 8.45
CA ARG A 77 7.31 1.87 9.16
C ARG A 77 8.64 2.01 8.43
N LEU A 78 9.73 2.20 9.16
CA LEU A 78 11.06 2.18 8.57
C LEU A 78 11.56 0.74 8.59
N LEU A 79 12.02 0.24 7.44
CA LEU A 79 12.77 -1.01 7.36
C LEU A 79 14.26 -0.68 7.34
N GLU A 80 14.97 -1.21 8.33
CA GLU A 80 16.42 -1.14 8.43
C GLU A 80 16.99 -2.57 8.43
N GLN A 81 18.26 -2.72 8.09
CA GLN A 81 18.98 -3.98 8.30
C GLN A 81 20.00 -3.80 9.42
N ASP A 82 20.10 -4.79 10.31
CA ASP A 82 21.20 -4.85 11.27
C ASP A 82 22.51 -5.27 10.59
N GLU A 83 23.64 -5.17 11.31
CA GLU A 83 24.97 -5.59 10.82
C GLU A 83 25.06 -7.08 10.44
N LYS A 84 24.04 -7.89 10.79
CA LYS A 84 23.95 -9.32 10.51
C LYS A 84 22.96 -9.64 9.39
N GLY A 85 22.36 -8.64 8.75
CA GLY A 85 21.40 -8.77 7.65
C GLY A 85 19.96 -9.11 8.09
N ASN A 86 19.63 -9.01 9.37
CA ASN A 86 18.25 -9.17 9.84
C ASN A 86 17.45 -7.87 9.63
N GLY A 87 16.21 -8.00 9.18
CA GLY A 87 15.30 -6.87 9.04
C GLY A 87 14.85 -6.34 10.41
N LEU A 88 15.19 -5.09 10.71
CA LEU A 88 14.69 -4.31 11.83
C LEU A 88 13.53 -3.43 11.35
N THR A 89 12.46 -3.35 12.15
CA THR A 89 11.33 -2.46 11.85
C THR A 89 11.14 -1.47 12.98
N SER A 90 11.22 -0.16 12.70
CA SER A 90 10.85 0.85 13.69
C SER A 90 9.35 1.13 13.62
N ILE A 91 8.68 1.05 14.78
CA ILE A 91 7.29 1.45 14.93
C ILE A 91 7.31 2.94 15.31
N PRO A 92 6.67 3.83 14.53
CA PRO A 92 6.59 5.24 14.90
C PRO A 92 5.83 5.38 16.23
N PRO A 93 6.18 6.37 17.07
CA PRO A 93 5.47 6.63 18.32
C PRO A 93 4.02 7.03 18.01
N GLY A 94 3.09 6.10 18.27
CA GLY A 94 1.66 6.25 18.02
C GLY A 94 0.93 4.91 18.03
N ARG A 95 -0.33 4.89 18.49
CA ARG A 95 -1.17 3.67 18.44
C ARG A 95 -1.30 3.21 16.98
N PRO A 96 -1.20 1.90 16.66
CA PRO A 96 -1.50 1.42 15.33
C PRO A 96 -3.00 1.53 15.10
N THR A 97 -3.47 2.67 14.60
CA THR A 97 -4.81 2.76 14.04
C THR A 97 -4.86 1.80 12.86
N ALA A 98 -5.96 1.05 12.74
CA ALA A 98 -6.28 0.17 11.62
C ALA A 98 -6.27 0.99 10.32
N SER A 99 -5.07 1.20 9.81
CA SER A 99 -4.81 2.00 8.63
C SER A 99 -4.99 1.06 7.46
N GLN A 100 -5.89 1.43 6.56
CA GLN A 100 -6.07 0.72 5.29
C GLN A 100 -4.77 0.64 4.48
N VAL A 101 -3.75 1.45 4.82
CA VAL A 101 -2.42 1.41 4.21
C VAL A 101 -1.37 1.24 5.30
N MET A 102 -0.47 0.28 5.14
CA MET A 102 0.76 0.16 5.92
C MET A 102 1.94 0.35 4.95
N MET A 103 2.75 1.38 5.19
CA MET A 103 3.83 1.74 4.27
C MET A 103 5.17 1.44 4.90
N TYR A 104 6.03 0.77 4.15
CA TYR A 104 7.40 0.46 4.53
C TYR A 104 8.36 1.30 3.68
N CYS A 105 9.19 2.10 4.34
CA CYS A 105 10.28 2.82 3.70
C CYS A 105 11.54 1.96 3.79
N THR A 106 12.11 1.60 2.65
CA THR A 106 13.38 0.91 2.52
C THR A 106 14.49 1.96 2.42
N ALA A 107 15.35 2.01 3.45
CA ALA A 107 16.52 2.90 3.49
C ALA A 107 17.68 2.36 2.65
#